data_AF-A0A561W3Y1-F1
#
_entry.id   AF-A0A561W3Y1-F1
#
_cell.length_a   1.000
_cell.length_b   1.000
_cell.length_c   1.000
_cell.angle_alpha   90.00
_cell.angle_beta   90.00
_cell.angle_gamma   90.00
#
_symmetry.space_group_name_H-M   'P 1'
#
loop_
_entity.id
_entity.type
_entity.pdbx_description
1 polymer ?
#
loop_
_entity_poly.entity_id
_entity_poly.type
_entity_poly.pdbx_seq_one_letter_code
_entity_poly.pdbx_strand_id
1 'polypeptide(L)'
;MSELEQLRHAMRETERPDTVLDLAAVMRDGRRLRTRRRLAGAGAATLAAGLAVVVVVAVDARTGGPPTADRPPPTAVAPTPSGSPPTLARSMEPTPPPPAGDVPSPKPLGQVIDSKVRYGTEQRVYYVVRVSVPGEPKVTIGLAAGRRLPDGMLTTDILVNDVEGADRRPGFHQIGYDERSSTTPVPTFGYFVGPAHRVIGTVDGRQVDARLARWSVDKQVVIFWFDPTLLTPGERLDGIIARDAAGGQL
;
A
#
# COMPACT_ATOMS: atom_id res chain seq x y z
N MET A 1 -10.91 52.69 10.99
CA MET A 1 -10.54 51.77 9.91
C MET A 1 -11.78 51.47 9.10
N SER A 2 -11.60 51.21 7.81
CA SER A 2 -12.64 50.89 6.84
C SER A 2 -12.72 49.37 6.61
N GLU A 3 -13.86 48.90 6.13
CA GLU A 3 -14.08 47.48 5.78
C GLU A 3 -13.06 46.99 4.73
N LEU A 4 -12.62 47.89 3.83
CA LEU A 4 -11.60 47.63 2.80
C LEU A 4 -10.16 47.52 3.35
N GLU A 5 -9.91 47.99 4.57
CA GLU A 5 -8.66 47.74 5.30
C GLU A 5 -8.76 46.43 6.09
N GLN A 6 -9.91 46.19 6.73
CA GLN A 6 -10.17 44.96 7.49
C GLN A 6 -10.16 43.71 6.59
N LEU A 7 -10.74 43.80 5.39
CA LEU A 7 -10.68 42.73 4.38
C LEU A 7 -9.23 42.48 3.90
N ARG A 8 -8.44 43.54 3.67
CA ARG A 8 -7.02 43.39 3.30
C ARG A 8 -6.17 42.80 4.42
N HIS A 9 -6.51 43.06 5.68
CA HIS A 9 -5.85 42.44 6.83
C HIS A 9 -6.17 40.94 6.88
N ALA A 10 -7.45 40.57 6.84
CA ALA A 10 -7.89 39.17 6.87
C ALA A 10 -7.31 38.35 5.70
N MET A 11 -7.23 38.91 4.48
CA MET A 11 -6.60 38.23 3.35
C MET A 11 -5.11 37.94 3.60
N ARG A 12 -4.36 38.89 4.17
CA ARG A 12 -2.94 38.69 4.52
C ARG A 12 -2.74 37.72 5.68
N GLU A 13 -3.67 37.61 6.62
CA GLU A 13 -3.62 36.59 7.68
C GLU A 13 -3.87 35.17 7.15
N THR A 14 -4.58 35.02 6.04
CA THR A 14 -4.74 33.72 5.35
C THR A 14 -3.57 33.35 4.42
N GLU A 15 -2.68 34.30 4.13
CA GLU A 15 -1.53 34.14 3.24
C GLU A 15 -0.39 33.39 3.97
N ARG A 16 -0.56 32.06 4.12
CA ARG A 16 0.50 31.19 4.62
C ARG A 16 1.73 31.30 3.72
N PRO A 17 2.95 31.42 4.27
CA PRO A 17 4.17 31.47 3.44
C PRO A 17 4.30 30.18 2.63
N ASP A 18 4.94 30.27 1.45
CA ASP A 18 5.20 29.16 0.54
C ASP A 18 6.03 28.05 1.21
N THR A 19 5.36 27.17 1.94
CA THR A 19 5.92 25.88 2.36
C THR A 19 6.12 25.05 1.10
N VAL A 20 7.34 25.09 0.57
CA VAL A 20 7.77 24.31 -0.61
C VAL A 20 7.30 22.88 -0.44
N LEU A 21 6.28 22.51 -1.22
CA LEU A 21 5.63 21.21 -1.11
C LEU A 21 6.67 20.14 -1.44
N ASP A 22 7.11 19.37 -0.44
CA ASP A 22 8.08 18.28 -0.65
C ASP A 22 7.41 17.20 -1.51
N LEU A 23 7.56 17.35 -2.82
CA LEU A 23 7.03 16.45 -3.82
C LEU A 23 7.67 15.06 -3.70
N ALA A 24 8.87 14.94 -3.11
CA ALA A 24 9.49 13.66 -2.82
C ALA A 24 8.85 12.97 -1.62
N ALA A 25 8.46 13.71 -0.56
CA ALA A 25 7.60 13.19 0.52
C ALA A 25 6.20 12.84 0.02
N VAL A 26 5.50 13.75 -0.68
CA VAL A 26 4.18 13.50 -1.27
C VAL A 26 4.21 12.30 -2.23
N MET A 27 5.29 12.09 -2.97
CA MET A 27 5.46 10.90 -3.82
C MET A 27 6.02 9.67 -3.07
N ARG A 28 6.54 9.81 -1.85
CA ARG A 28 6.89 8.70 -0.94
C ARG A 28 5.63 8.17 -0.28
N ASP A 29 4.83 9.04 0.35
CA ASP A 29 3.52 8.71 0.89
C ASP A 29 2.51 8.33 -0.21
N GLY A 30 2.57 8.99 -1.37
CA GLY A 30 1.83 8.58 -2.57
C GLY A 30 2.25 7.23 -3.14
N ARG A 31 3.46 6.73 -2.85
CA ARG A 31 3.89 5.36 -3.16
C ARG A 31 3.48 4.37 -2.06
N ARG A 32 3.61 4.75 -0.79
CA ARG A 32 3.10 4.06 0.41
C ARG A 32 1.59 3.76 0.29
N LEU A 33 0.81 4.71 -0.24
CA LEU A 33 -0.60 4.57 -0.59
C LEU A 33 -0.82 3.73 -1.86
N ARG A 34 0.09 3.76 -2.84
CA ARG A 34 0.02 2.87 -4.02
C ARG A 34 0.30 1.40 -3.68
N THR A 35 1.14 1.10 -2.68
CA THR A 35 1.32 -0.26 -2.16
C THR A 35 0.04 -0.81 -1.50
N ARG A 36 -0.82 0.08 -0.98
CA ARG A 36 -2.15 -0.25 -0.46
C ARG A 36 -3.25 -0.29 -1.54
N ARG A 37 -2.91 -0.03 -2.80
CA ARG A 37 -3.90 0.11 -3.89
C ARG A 37 -4.31 -1.25 -4.42
N ARG A 38 -5.62 -1.45 -4.56
CA ARG A 38 -6.30 -2.68 -5.00
C ARG A 38 -5.64 -3.26 -6.26
N LEU A 39 -5.35 -4.56 -6.25
CA LEU A 39 -5.08 -5.31 -7.48
C LEU A 39 -6.42 -5.60 -8.17
N ALA A 40 -6.90 -4.62 -8.94
CA ALA A 40 -8.10 -4.80 -9.77
C ALA A 40 -7.86 -5.94 -10.78
N GLY A 41 -8.69 -6.97 -10.73
CA GLY A 41 -8.37 -8.26 -11.32
C GLY A 41 -8.42 -8.32 -12.84
N ALA A 42 -7.27 -8.58 -13.45
CA ALA A 42 -7.13 -9.21 -14.76
C ALA A 42 -5.78 -9.96 -14.79
N GLY A 43 -5.79 -11.28 -15.04
CA GLY A 43 -4.58 -12.12 -15.05
C GLY A 43 -4.70 -13.35 -14.15
N ALA A 44 -5.24 -14.46 -14.69
CA ALA A 44 -5.17 -15.77 -14.06
C ALA A 44 -3.87 -16.48 -14.48
N ALA A 45 -2.81 -16.30 -13.70
CA ALA A 45 -1.48 -16.87 -13.98
C ALA A 45 -1.30 -18.24 -13.28
N THR A 46 -1.18 -19.31 -14.06
CA THR A 46 -0.97 -20.67 -13.56
C THR A 46 0.43 -20.90 -13.04
N LEU A 47 0.59 -21.39 -11.80
CA LEU A 47 1.88 -21.80 -11.24
C LEU A 47 1.96 -23.33 -11.10
N ALA A 48 2.64 -23.97 -12.05
CA ALA A 48 3.26 -25.28 -11.83
C ALA A 48 4.51 -25.11 -10.94
N ALA A 49 4.79 -26.08 -10.06
CA ALA A 49 5.88 -25.96 -9.10
C ALA A 49 7.26 -26.25 -9.74
N GLY A 50 8.16 -25.26 -9.73
CA GLY A 50 9.56 -25.39 -10.14
C GLY A 50 10.49 -24.70 -9.14
N LEU A 51 11.60 -25.35 -8.78
CA LEU A 51 12.63 -24.81 -7.90
C LEU A 51 13.68 -24.06 -8.72
N ALA A 52 13.92 -22.79 -8.39
CA ALA A 52 15.08 -22.03 -8.85
C ALA A 52 15.61 -21.18 -7.69
N VAL A 53 16.91 -21.29 -7.40
CA VAL A 53 17.62 -20.45 -6.42
C VAL A 53 18.54 -19.53 -7.20
N VAL A 54 18.41 -18.21 -6.98
CA VAL A 54 19.35 -17.21 -7.49
C VAL A 54 19.73 -16.28 -6.34
N VAL A 55 21.03 -16.22 -6.05
CA VAL A 55 21.64 -15.22 -5.19
C VAL A 55 22.33 -14.20 -6.10
N VAL A 56 22.07 -12.92 -5.90
CA VAL A 56 22.86 -11.83 -6.52
C VAL A 56 23.44 -10.97 -5.42
N VAL A 57 24.77 -11.03 -5.28
CA VAL A 57 25.55 -10.05 -4.51
C VAL A 57 26.15 -9.08 -5.51
N ALA A 58 25.84 -7.79 -5.37
CA ALA A 58 26.51 -6.74 -6.11
C ALA A 58 27.57 -6.10 -5.20
N VAL A 59 28.84 -6.23 -5.57
CA VAL A 59 29.95 -5.50 -4.93
C VAL A 59 30.26 -4.28 -5.79
N ASP A 60 30.27 -3.11 -5.16
CA ASP A 60 30.65 -1.83 -5.79
C ASP A 60 32.14 -1.54 -5.52
N ALA A 61 32.88 -1.11 -6.55
CA ALA A 61 34.29 -0.78 -6.47
C ALA A 61 34.67 0.28 -7.52
N ARG A 62 35.36 1.33 -7.08
CA ARG A 62 35.71 2.52 -7.88
C ARG A 62 37.18 2.49 -8.31
N THR A 63 37.46 2.96 -9.53
CA THR A 63 38.77 3.52 -9.93
C THR A 63 38.59 4.49 -11.10
N GLY A 64 39.56 5.38 -11.35
CA GLY A 64 39.53 6.33 -12.46
C GLY A 64 40.88 7.03 -12.67
N GLY A 65 41.01 7.80 -13.77
CA GLY A 65 42.21 8.57 -14.13
C GLY A 65 42.72 8.30 -15.57
N PRO A 66 42.79 9.31 -16.46
CA PRO A 66 43.34 9.22 -17.82
C PRO A 66 44.78 9.78 -17.92
N PRO A 67 45.53 9.70 -19.06
CA PRO A 67 45.43 10.76 -20.12
C PRO A 67 45.87 10.40 -21.58
N THR A 68 45.54 11.30 -22.54
CA THR A 68 46.26 11.63 -23.83
C THR A 68 46.49 10.57 -24.96
N ALA A 69 46.78 10.92 -26.24
CA ALA A 69 46.36 12.00 -27.18
C ALA A 69 47.07 11.89 -28.58
N ASP A 70 46.36 12.10 -29.71
CA ASP A 70 46.84 12.52 -31.08
C ASP A 70 45.70 12.26 -32.13
N ARG A 71 45.63 12.79 -33.37
CA ARG A 71 45.83 14.14 -33.98
C ARG A 71 45.01 14.22 -35.34
N PRO A 72 44.89 15.37 -36.04
CA PRO A 72 43.83 15.64 -37.08
C PRO A 72 44.44 16.01 -38.47
N PRO A 73 43.84 16.85 -39.37
CA PRO A 73 42.45 17.23 -39.73
C PRO A 73 42.13 16.92 -41.23
N PRO A 74 41.06 17.46 -41.88
CA PRO A 74 41.13 18.81 -42.49
C PRO A 74 39.85 19.69 -42.41
N THR A 75 40.02 20.97 -42.78
CA THR A 75 39.07 22.08 -43.01
C THR A 75 38.14 21.87 -44.22
N ALA A 76 37.05 22.63 -44.50
CA ALA A 76 36.25 23.70 -43.86
C ALA A 76 34.84 23.71 -44.56
N VAL A 77 33.91 24.70 -44.60
CA VAL A 77 33.81 26.16 -44.32
C VAL A 77 32.34 26.50 -43.91
N ALA A 78 32.07 27.68 -43.35
CA ALA A 78 30.71 28.21 -43.12
C ALA A 78 30.18 29.04 -44.32
N PRO A 79 28.85 29.30 -44.42
CA PRO A 79 28.32 30.54 -43.82
C PRO A 79 26.94 30.40 -43.15
N THR A 80 26.59 31.37 -42.31
CA THR A 80 25.23 31.59 -41.77
C THR A 80 24.38 32.47 -42.68
N PRO A 81 23.05 32.35 -42.60
CA PRO A 81 22.22 33.54 -42.40
C PRO A 81 21.21 33.38 -41.25
N SER A 82 20.79 34.51 -40.66
CA SER A 82 19.82 34.56 -39.56
C SER A 82 18.38 34.34 -40.02
N GLY A 83 17.57 33.64 -39.22
CA GLY A 83 16.13 33.46 -39.44
C GLY A 83 15.37 33.21 -38.13
N SER A 84 14.13 33.69 -38.04
CA SER A 84 13.32 33.70 -36.81
C SER A 84 12.92 32.30 -36.31
N PRO A 85 12.72 32.10 -34.99
CA PRO A 85 12.39 30.80 -34.41
C PRO A 85 10.89 30.45 -34.52
N PRO A 86 10.54 29.25 -35.00
CA PRO A 86 9.22 28.65 -34.78
C PRO A 86 9.26 27.61 -33.65
N THR A 87 8.34 27.78 -32.71
CA THR A 87 7.89 26.85 -31.66
C THR A 87 8.22 25.36 -31.89
N LEU A 88 9.21 24.83 -31.17
CA LEU A 88 9.32 23.38 -30.95
C LEU A 88 8.23 22.93 -29.98
N ALA A 89 7.06 22.60 -30.52
CA ALA A 89 6.02 21.89 -29.78
C ALA A 89 6.57 20.52 -29.35
N ARG A 90 6.99 20.42 -28.09
CA ARG A 90 7.34 19.13 -27.47
C ARG A 90 6.06 18.31 -27.35
N SER A 91 5.80 17.46 -28.34
CA SER A 91 4.80 16.41 -28.24
C SER A 91 5.12 15.58 -27.00
N MET A 92 4.28 15.69 -25.98
CA MET A 92 4.33 14.77 -24.83
C MET A 92 3.66 13.46 -25.27
N GLU A 93 4.39 12.68 -26.06
CA GLU A 93 4.01 11.30 -26.35
C GLU A 93 3.88 10.58 -25.00
N PRO A 94 2.67 10.09 -24.63
CA PRO A 94 2.48 9.47 -23.33
C PRO A 94 3.36 8.22 -23.27
N THR A 95 4.31 8.19 -22.31
CA THR A 95 5.09 6.98 -22.05
C THR A 95 4.12 5.82 -21.90
N PRO A 96 4.19 4.77 -22.75
CA PRO A 96 3.24 3.69 -22.69
C PRO A 96 3.26 3.11 -21.27
N PRO A 97 2.09 2.74 -20.69
CA PRO A 97 2.07 2.13 -19.37
C PRO A 97 3.02 0.93 -19.40
N PRO A 98 3.86 0.73 -18.36
CA PRO A 98 4.74 -0.43 -18.32
C PRO A 98 3.88 -1.68 -18.53
N PRO A 99 4.33 -2.64 -19.35
CA PRO A 99 3.54 -3.84 -19.62
C PRO A 99 3.16 -4.49 -18.29
N ALA A 100 1.92 -4.98 -18.21
CA ALA A 100 1.40 -5.67 -17.04
C ALA A 100 2.07 -7.06 -16.91
N GLY A 101 3.35 -7.06 -16.58
CA GLY A 101 4.10 -8.27 -16.27
C GLY A 101 3.53 -8.91 -15.01
N ASP A 102 3.56 -10.24 -14.98
CA ASP A 102 3.03 -11.05 -13.88
C ASP A 102 3.73 -10.73 -12.56
N VAL A 103 3.21 -9.77 -11.80
CA VAL A 103 3.55 -9.57 -10.40
C VAL A 103 3.05 -10.82 -9.66
N PRO A 104 3.92 -11.70 -9.14
CA PRO A 104 3.47 -12.99 -8.63
C PRO A 104 2.52 -12.78 -7.46
N SER A 105 1.32 -13.38 -7.54
CA SER A 105 0.30 -13.21 -6.50
C SER A 105 0.89 -13.53 -5.12
N PRO A 106 0.75 -12.63 -4.13
CA PRO A 106 1.60 -12.65 -2.95
C PRO A 106 1.32 -13.89 -2.10
N LYS A 107 2.31 -14.80 -2.06
CA LYS A 107 2.17 -16.14 -1.48
C LYS A 107 1.81 -16.07 0.02
N PRO A 108 0.74 -16.75 0.46
CA PRO A 108 0.40 -16.86 1.88
C PRO A 108 1.55 -17.43 2.73
N LEU A 109 1.82 -16.76 3.85
CA LEU A 109 2.65 -17.25 4.93
C LEU A 109 1.76 -18.03 5.91
N GLY A 110 1.85 -19.35 5.85
CA GLY A 110 1.06 -20.23 6.70
C GLY A 110 -0.38 -20.40 6.22
N GLN A 111 -1.32 -20.57 7.15
CA GLN A 111 -2.71 -20.92 6.85
C GLN A 111 -3.52 -19.72 6.38
N VAL A 112 -4.37 -19.96 5.37
CA VAL A 112 -5.37 -19.01 4.86
C VAL A 112 -6.64 -19.14 5.70
N ILE A 113 -7.08 -18.05 6.31
CA ILE A 113 -8.23 -17.99 7.21
C ILE A 113 -9.52 -17.90 6.39
N ASP A 114 -10.43 -18.83 6.64
CA ASP A 114 -11.81 -18.79 6.17
C ASP A 114 -12.62 -17.82 7.03
N SER A 115 -13.07 -16.71 6.44
CA SER A 115 -13.85 -15.67 7.15
C SER A 115 -15.31 -16.05 7.42
N LYS A 116 -15.79 -17.16 6.82
CA LYS A 116 -17.19 -17.57 6.64
C LYS A 116 -18.07 -16.63 5.81
N VAL A 117 -17.58 -15.46 5.40
CA VAL A 117 -18.28 -14.55 4.47
C VAL A 117 -18.14 -15.06 3.03
N ARG A 118 -19.21 -14.97 2.25
CA ARG A 118 -19.28 -15.38 0.83
C ARG A 118 -19.96 -14.31 -0.02
N TYR A 119 -19.57 -14.25 -1.29
CA TYR A 119 -20.21 -13.43 -2.32
C TYR A 119 -20.45 -14.32 -3.54
N GLY A 120 -21.70 -14.75 -3.73
CA GLY A 120 -22.03 -15.80 -4.70
C GLY A 120 -21.30 -17.11 -4.39
N THR A 121 -20.51 -17.59 -5.35
CA THR A 121 -19.67 -18.80 -5.21
C THR A 121 -18.28 -18.52 -4.62
N GLU A 122 -17.88 -17.25 -4.48
CA GLU A 122 -16.58 -16.86 -3.93
C GLU A 122 -16.61 -16.73 -2.40
N GLN A 123 -15.50 -17.05 -1.75
CA GLN A 123 -15.33 -17.01 -0.30
C GLN A 123 -14.32 -15.92 0.09
N ARG A 124 -14.71 -14.97 0.95
CA ARG A 124 -13.80 -13.98 1.52
C ARG A 124 -12.82 -14.69 2.45
N VAL A 125 -11.52 -14.41 2.31
CA VAL A 125 -10.44 -15.01 3.09
C VAL A 125 -9.44 -13.96 3.56
N TYR A 126 -8.73 -14.26 4.64
CA TYR A 126 -7.63 -13.43 5.15
C TYR A 126 -6.35 -14.24 5.23
N TYR A 127 -5.22 -13.66 4.85
CA TYR A 127 -3.91 -14.32 4.94
C TYR A 127 -2.77 -13.32 5.08
N VAL A 128 -1.72 -13.73 5.79
CA VAL A 128 -0.49 -12.94 5.92
C VAL A 128 0.40 -13.21 4.71
N VAL A 129 1.10 -12.20 4.20
CA VAL A 129 2.07 -12.30 3.10
C VAL A 129 3.37 -11.62 3.48
N ARG A 130 4.48 -11.93 2.79
CA ARG A 130 5.69 -11.11 2.91
C ARG A 130 5.49 -9.77 2.22
N VAL A 131 6.01 -8.71 2.83
CA VAL A 131 6.20 -7.40 2.20
C VAL A 131 7.63 -6.92 2.41
N SER A 132 8.01 -5.86 1.70
CA SER A 132 9.23 -5.10 1.97
C SER A 132 8.90 -3.62 1.83
N VAL A 133 9.21 -2.82 2.85
CA VAL A 133 8.93 -1.37 2.87
C VAL A 133 10.27 -0.63 2.84
N PRO A 134 10.57 0.19 1.80
CA PRO A 134 11.82 0.91 1.72
C PRO A 134 12.05 1.84 2.92
N GLY A 135 13.17 1.65 3.62
CA GLY A 135 13.51 2.35 4.86
C GLY A 135 13.09 1.64 6.15
N GLU A 136 12.15 0.68 6.08
CA GLU A 136 11.53 0.05 7.25
C GLU A 136 11.78 -1.47 7.28
N PRO A 137 13.02 -1.93 7.56
CA PRO A 137 13.40 -3.34 7.53
C PRO A 137 12.71 -4.20 8.62
N LYS A 138 12.03 -3.56 9.57
CA LYS A 138 11.21 -4.20 10.61
C LYS A 138 9.74 -4.35 10.21
N VAL A 139 9.36 -3.95 8.99
CA VAL A 139 8.11 -4.36 8.34
C VAL A 139 8.43 -5.42 7.30
N THR A 140 8.02 -6.66 7.59
CA THR A 140 8.20 -7.83 6.71
C THR A 140 6.90 -8.61 6.45
N ILE A 141 5.79 -8.26 7.10
CA ILE A 141 4.46 -8.81 6.81
C ILE A 141 3.40 -7.75 6.46
N GLY A 142 2.45 -8.18 5.62
CA GLY A 142 1.17 -7.52 5.39
C GLY A 142 0.03 -8.51 5.52
N LEU A 143 -1.16 -8.01 5.85
CA LEU A 143 -2.41 -8.76 5.91
C LEU A 143 -3.22 -8.51 4.63
N ALA A 144 -3.45 -9.56 3.86
CA ALA A 144 -4.32 -9.53 2.70
C ALA A 144 -5.77 -9.86 3.08
N ALA A 145 -6.71 -9.06 2.59
CA ALA A 145 -8.09 -9.47 2.38
C ALA A 145 -8.23 -9.92 0.91
N GLY A 146 -8.60 -11.17 0.72
CA GLY A 146 -8.68 -11.80 -0.60
C GLY A 146 -9.96 -12.59 -0.80
N ARG A 147 -10.10 -13.19 -1.98
CA ARG A 147 -11.18 -14.12 -2.31
C ARG A 147 -10.59 -15.46 -2.70
N ARG A 148 -11.22 -16.54 -2.25
CA ARG A 148 -11.04 -17.88 -2.76
C ARG A 148 -12.13 -18.15 -3.80
N LEU A 149 -11.71 -18.45 -5.02
CA LEU A 149 -12.57 -18.80 -6.14
C LEU A 149 -13.01 -20.28 -6.05
N PRO A 150 -14.00 -20.73 -6.83
CA PRO A 150 -14.52 -22.12 -6.76
C PRO A 150 -13.49 -23.21 -7.12
N ASP A 151 -12.45 -22.86 -7.88
CA ASP A 151 -11.28 -23.69 -8.20
C ASP A 151 -10.23 -23.76 -7.07
N GLY A 152 -10.42 -22.97 -6.00
CA GLY A 152 -9.48 -22.82 -4.88
C GLY A 152 -8.43 -21.73 -5.06
N MET A 153 -8.37 -21.06 -6.22
CA MET A 153 -7.43 -19.96 -6.49
C MET A 153 -7.69 -18.77 -5.55
N LEU A 154 -6.63 -18.04 -5.19
CA LEU A 154 -6.70 -16.88 -4.31
C LEU A 154 -6.43 -15.58 -5.08
N THR A 155 -7.34 -14.61 -5.01
CA THR A 155 -7.08 -13.23 -5.43
C THR A 155 -6.85 -12.33 -4.22
N THR A 156 -5.97 -11.34 -4.35
CA THR A 156 -5.76 -10.30 -3.32
C THR A 156 -6.57 -9.06 -3.71
N ASP A 157 -7.59 -8.69 -2.93
CA ASP A 157 -8.40 -7.51 -3.24
C ASP A 157 -7.83 -6.26 -2.55
N ILE A 158 -7.43 -6.38 -1.28
CA ILE A 158 -6.77 -5.34 -0.47
C ILE A 158 -5.59 -5.96 0.29
N LEU A 159 -4.46 -5.26 0.32
CA LEU A 159 -3.31 -5.58 1.15
C LEU A 159 -3.03 -4.40 2.09
N VAL A 160 -2.94 -4.66 3.40
CA VAL A 160 -2.54 -3.66 4.40
C VAL A 160 -1.28 -4.10 5.13
N ASN A 161 -0.34 -3.18 5.33
CA ASN A 161 0.90 -3.39 6.05
C ASN A 161 1.26 -2.15 6.86
N ASP A 162 1.94 -2.34 7.99
CA ASP A 162 2.61 -1.26 8.69
C ASP A 162 3.66 -0.62 7.78
N VAL A 163 4.02 0.63 8.07
CA VAL A 163 4.71 1.52 7.14
C VAL A 163 5.68 2.46 7.84
N GLU A 164 6.00 2.14 9.09
CA GLU A 164 6.95 2.77 10.00
C GLU A 164 7.14 1.83 11.21
N GLY A 165 8.36 1.71 11.73
CA GLY A 165 8.62 0.92 12.93
C GLY A 165 8.55 -0.60 12.70
N ALA A 166 7.93 -1.32 13.63
CA ALA A 166 7.89 -2.79 13.62
C ALA A 166 6.46 -3.33 13.58
N ASP A 167 6.20 -4.25 12.65
CA ASP A 167 4.91 -4.90 12.42
C ASP A 167 4.55 -6.00 13.45
N ARG A 168 5.41 -6.24 14.46
CA ARG A 168 5.14 -7.06 15.66
C ARG A 168 5.33 -6.27 16.97
N ARG A 169 5.22 -4.94 16.95
CA ARG A 169 5.05 -4.17 18.20
C ARG A 169 3.70 -4.55 18.84
N PRO A 170 3.52 -4.51 20.18
CA PRO A 170 2.21 -4.78 20.78
C PRO A 170 1.12 -3.80 20.32
N GLY A 171 -0.14 -4.24 20.38
CA GLY A 171 -1.32 -3.41 20.13
C GLY A 171 -1.92 -3.59 18.74
N PHE A 172 -2.68 -2.58 18.29
CA PHE A 172 -3.37 -2.59 16.99
C PHE A 172 -2.47 -2.24 15.80
N HIS A 173 -2.74 -2.90 14.69
CA HIS A 173 -2.12 -2.70 13.39
C HIS A 173 -3.17 -2.54 12.29
N GLN A 174 -2.74 -1.87 11.20
CA GLN A 174 -3.54 -1.36 10.09
C GLN A 174 -4.96 -1.92 9.95
N ILE A 175 -5.96 -1.06 10.19
CA ILE A 175 -7.35 -1.38 9.92
C ILE A 175 -7.64 -1.10 8.45
N GLY A 176 -7.85 -2.16 7.67
CA GLY A 176 -8.32 -2.09 6.30
C GLY A 176 -9.84 -1.91 6.25
N TYR A 177 -10.28 -0.99 5.39
CA TYR A 177 -11.67 -0.72 5.07
C TYR A 177 -11.85 -0.82 3.56
N ASP A 178 -13.05 -1.21 3.10
CA ASP A 178 -13.45 -0.92 1.73
C ASP A 178 -13.91 0.54 1.61
N GLU A 179 -13.70 1.14 0.45
CA GLU A 179 -14.37 2.39 0.07
C GLU A 179 -15.73 2.01 -0.54
N ARG A 180 -16.82 2.60 -0.04
CA ARG A 180 -18.21 2.20 -0.28
C ARG A 180 -18.58 2.23 -1.79
N SER A 181 -18.43 1.10 -2.48
CA SER A 181 -18.97 0.85 -3.85
C SER A 181 -18.73 -0.57 -4.40
N SER A 182 -17.86 -1.38 -3.78
CA SER A 182 -17.54 -2.74 -4.28
C SER A 182 -18.76 -3.67 -4.31
N THR A 183 -18.89 -4.45 -5.40
CA THR A 183 -19.87 -5.55 -5.52
C THR A 183 -19.50 -6.77 -4.68
N THR A 184 -18.22 -6.92 -4.32
CA THR A 184 -17.68 -7.96 -3.43
C THR A 184 -16.98 -7.30 -2.24
N PRO A 185 -17.73 -6.66 -1.32
CA PRO A 185 -17.14 -5.77 -0.33
C PRO A 185 -16.10 -6.45 0.58
N VAL A 186 -15.20 -5.63 1.14
CA VAL A 186 -14.24 -6.06 2.17
C VAL A 186 -14.74 -5.63 3.56
N PRO A 187 -15.15 -6.57 4.44
CA PRO A 187 -15.48 -6.24 5.82
C PRO A 187 -14.25 -5.66 6.54
N THR A 188 -14.49 -4.66 7.40
CA THR A 188 -13.45 -3.98 8.18
C THR A 188 -12.58 -5.01 8.92
N PHE A 189 -11.26 -4.96 8.72
CA PHE A 189 -10.33 -6.00 9.15
C PHE A 189 -8.98 -5.44 9.58
N GLY A 190 -8.20 -6.22 10.33
CA GLY A 190 -6.85 -5.85 10.75
C GLY A 190 -6.17 -6.96 11.53
N TYR A 191 -5.11 -6.63 12.25
CA TYR A 191 -4.54 -7.53 13.25
C TYR A 191 -4.14 -6.79 14.54
N PHE A 192 -4.12 -7.55 15.63
CA PHE A 192 -3.65 -7.14 16.94
C PHE A 192 -2.47 -8.04 17.32
N VAL A 193 -1.46 -7.48 18.00
CA VAL A 193 -0.29 -8.23 18.48
C VAL A 193 -0.36 -8.31 20.00
N GLY A 194 -0.66 -9.50 20.53
CA GLY A 194 -0.71 -9.80 21.96
C GLY A 194 -1.82 -10.79 22.36
N PRO A 195 -2.13 -10.88 23.66
CA PRO A 195 -3.04 -11.89 24.22
C PRO A 195 -4.53 -11.55 24.05
N ALA A 196 -4.92 -10.89 22.97
CA ALA A 196 -6.32 -10.58 22.70
C ALA A 196 -7.19 -11.85 22.61
N HIS A 197 -8.30 -11.84 23.34
CA HIS A 197 -9.36 -12.86 23.34
C HIS A 197 -10.68 -12.31 22.79
N ARG A 198 -10.84 -10.98 22.80
CA ARG A 198 -11.97 -10.26 22.19
C ARG A 198 -11.46 -8.97 21.56
N VAL A 199 -11.98 -8.60 20.40
CA VAL A 199 -11.80 -7.26 19.79
C VAL A 199 -13.18 -6.69 19.55
N ILE A 200 -13.39 -5.46 20.03
CA ILE A 200 -14.69 -4.77 20.00
C ILE A 200 -14.50 -3.46 19.24
N GLY A 201 -15.31 -3.24 18.22
CA GLY A 201 -15.43 -1.95 17.53
C GLY A 201 -16.64 -1.17 18.03
N THR A 202 -16.55 0.16 18.04
CA THR A 202 -17.66 1.07 18.32
C THR A 202 -18.09 1.76 17.02
N VAL A 203 -19.39 1.86 16.77
CA VAL A 203 -19.99 2.60 15.65
C VAL A 203 -21.33 3.18 16.07
N ASP A 204 -21.54 4.49 15.89
CA ASP A 204 -22.73 5.23 16.36
C ASP A 204 -23.03 4.95 17.86
N GLY A 205 -21.98 4.80 18.67
CA GLY A 205 -22.06 4.43 20.09
C GLY A 205 -22.40 2.96 20.39
N ARG A 206 -22.78 2.15 19.38
CA ARG A 206 -23.05 0.71 19.50
C ARG A 206 -21.73 -0.08 19.45
N GLN A 207 -21.58 -1.07 20.31
CA GLN A 207 -20.47 -2.02 20.26
C GLN A 207 -20.77 -3.21 19.34
N VAL A 208 -19.74 -3.66 18.60
CA VAL A 208 -19.78 -4.81 17.68
C VAL A 208 -18.56 -5.68 17.95
N ASP A 209 -18.75 -7.00 18.00
CA ASP A 209 -17.65 -7.95 18.14
C ASP A 209 -17.03 -8.33 16.80
N ALA A 210 -15.70 -8.35 16.74
CA ALA A 210 -14.97 -8.92 15.61
C ALA A 210 -14.84 -10.45 15.76
N ARG A 211 -14.91 -11.15 14.62
CA ARG A 211 -14.42 -12.51 14.48
C ARG A 211 -12.90 -12.51 14.62
N LEU A 212 -12.32 -13.51 15.29
CA LEU A 212 -10.87 -13.61 15.54
C LEU A 212 -10.29 -14.91 15.00
N ALA A 213 -9.04 -14.86 14.52
CA ALA A 213 -8.21 -16.04 14.23
C ALA A 213 -6.74 -15.77 14.58
N ARG A 214 -6.11 -16.65 15.37
CA ARG A 214 -4.65 -16.59 15.62
C ARG A 214 -3.91 -17.11 14.40
N TRP A 215 -3.01 -16.30 13.83
CA TRP A 215 -2.18 -16.68 12.68
C TRP A 215 -1.39 -17.97 12.96
N SER A 216 -1.06 -18.75 11.92
CA SER A 216 -0.45 -20.07 12.11
C SER A 216 1.04 -20.04 12.43
N VAL A 217 1.74 -18.96 12.07
CA VAL A 217 3.21 -18.83 12.23
C VAL A 217 3.58 -18.18 13.56
N ASP A 218 2.86 -17.13 13.97
CA ASP A 218 2.98 -16.50 15.28
C ASP A 218 1.58 -16.39 15.90
N LYS A 219 1.43 -16.90 17.13
CA LYS A 219 0.16 -16.95 17.87
C LYS A 219 -0.15 -15.68 18.66
N GLN A 220 0.79 -14.74 18.76
CA GLN A 220 0.54 -13.38 19.25
C GLN A 220 -0.18 -12.51 18.20
N VAL A 221 -0.03 -12.82 16.91
CA VAL A 221 -0.75 -12.13 15.83
C VAL A 221 -2.19 -12.68 15.76
N VAL A 222 -3.13 -11.88 16.26
CA VAL A 222 -4.58 -12.13 16.20
C VAL A 222 -5.14 -11.33 15.03
N ILE A 223 -5.52 -12.01 13.95
CA ILE A 223 -6.22 -11.41 12.81
C ILE A 223 -7.69 -11.28 13.19
N PHE A 224 -8.28 -10.11 12.90
CA PHE A 224 -9.67 -9.82 13.21
C PHE A 224 -10.41 -9.25 12.00
N TRP A 225 -11.71 -9.53 11.92
CA TRP A 225 -12.62 -8.91 10.95
C TRP A 225 -14.02 -8.77 11.56
N PHE A 226 -14.71 -7.68 11.23
CA PHE A 226 -16.09 -7.49 11.61
C PHE A 226 -17.01 -8.27 10.67
N ASP A 227 -18.10 -8.81 11.23
CA ASP A 227 -19.07 -9.56 10.44
C ASP A 227 -19.91 -8.57 9.60
N PRO A 228 -20.00 -8.71 8.26
CA PRO A 228 -20.74 -7.79 7.40
C PRO A 228 -22.26 -7.80 7.66
N THR A 229 -22.76 -8.73 8.48
CA THR A 229 -24.15 -8.73 8.98
C THR A 229 -24.34 -7.87 10.23
N LEU A 230 -23.26 -7.40 10.86
CA LEU A 230 -23.27 -6.62 12.11
C LEU A 230 -22.65 -5.22 11.98
N LEU A 231 -21.76 -5.01 11.00
CA LEU A 231 -21.13 -3.74 10.61
C LEU A 231 -21.10 -3.66 9.08
N THR A 232 -21.56 -2.56 8.50
CA THR A 232 -21.59 -2.38 7.04
C THR A 232 -20.15 -2.25 6.51
N PRO A 233 -19.76 -2.95 5.44
CA PRO A 233 -18.44 -2.73 4.82
C PRO A 233 -18.24 -1.27 4.38
N GLY A 234 -17.10 -0.68 4.78
CA GLY A 234 -16.83 0.75 4.56
C GLY A 234 -17.56 1.70 5.53
N GLU A 235 -18.16 1.16 6.59
CA GLU A 235 -18.51 1.91 7.80
C GLU A 235 -17.25 2.05 8.67
N ARG A 236 -16.97 3.26 9.14
CA ARG A 236 -15.80 3.55 9.98
C ARG A 236 -16.16 3.30 11.44
N LEU A 237 -15.17 2.84 12.21
CA LEU A 237 -15.30 2.70 13.65
C LEU A 237 -14.94 4.02 14.33
N ASP A 238 -15.75 4.42 15.31
CA ASP A 238 -15.46 5.54 16.23
C ASP A 238 -14.34 5.18 17.22
N GLY A 239 -14.17 3.89 17.48
CA GLY A 239 -13.12 3.34 18.34
C GLY A 239 -13.00 1.83 18.18
N ILE A 240 -11.86 1.30 18.62
CA ILE A 240 -11.61 -0.15 18.68
C ILE A 240 -10.80 -0.47 19.94
N ILE A 241 -11.16 -1.54 20.64
CA ILE A 241 -10.45 -2.02 21.83
C ILE A 241 -10.21 -3.52 21.76
N ALA A 242 -9.09 -3.97 22.30
CA ALA A 242 -8.82 -5.37 22.54
C ALA A 242 -9.04 -5.68 24.03
N ARG A 243 -9.45 -6.92 24.34
CA ARG A 243 -9.52 -7.42 25.71
C ARG A 243 -8.87 -8.79 25.85
N ASP A 244 -8.28 -9.02 27.02
CA ASP A 244 -7.74 -10.32 27.43
C ASP A 244 -8.86 -11.31 27.87
N ALA A 245 -8.46 -12.46 28.40
CA ALA A 245 -9.39 -13.50 28.88
C ALA A 245 -10.12 -13.14 30.19
N ALA A 246 -9.60 -12.19 30.98
CA ALA A 246 -10.24 -11.66 32.19
C ALA A 246 -11.18 -10.47 31.87
N GLY A 247 -11.18 -9.99 30.62
CA GLY A 247 -11.91 -8.81 30.18
C GLY A 247 -11.16 -7.49 30.40
N GLY A 248 -9.92 -7.52 30.88
CA GLY A 248 -9.03 -6.36 30.94
C GLY A 248 -8.75 -5.80 29.55
N GLN A 249 -8.65 -4.48 29.42
CA GLN A 249 -8.33 -3.84 28.15
C GLN A 249 -6.82 -3.91 27.87
N LEU A 250 -6.48 -4.16 26.60
CA LEU A 250 -5.11 -4.22 26.06
C LEU A 250 -4.83 -3.07 25.08
#